data_AF-A0A951DY98-F1
#
_entry.id   AF-A0A951DY98-F1
#
_cell.length_a   1.000
_cell.length_b   1.000
_cell.length_c   1.000
_cell.angle_alpha   90.00
_cell.angle_beta   90.00
_cell.angle_gamma   90.00
#
_symmetry.space_group_name_H-M   'P 1'
#
loop_
_entity.id
_entity.type
_entity.pdbx_description
1 polymer ?
#
loop_
_entity_poly.entity_id
_entity_poly.type
_entity_poly.pdbx_seq_one_letter_code
_entity_poly.pdbx_strand_id
1 'polypeptide(L)'
;MIDYQIFEAGDVVLQSGLTYRKAKLAYKTHGTLDAAKSNAIVYPTSYGAQHSDLEWLIAPGRALDPTKYFIVIINKFGNGVSSSPSNTPPPFDRGRYPHFTMTDNVRVQQRLLAEVFGIERVKLVYGFSMGAQQAFHWCALFPERVERIAPICGSAKTSPHNFVFLEGVKAALTADSAWQDGWFPVQPTRGFQAMGRVYAGWGLSQAFYREEVWRRIGFSSLEDFLVGSWEANFRRRDANDLLAMLWTWQHADISANEL
;
A
#
# COMPACT_ATOMS: atom_id res chain seq x y z
N MET A 1 -13.76 18.46 -3.91
CA MET A 1 -12.35 18.95 -3.86
C MET A 1 -11.50 17.75 -3.49
N ILE A 2 -10.32 17.60 -4.08
CA ILE A 2 -9.39 16.52 -3.70
C ILE A 2 -8.97 16.73 -2.24
N ASP A 3 -9.03 15.68 -1.40
CA ASP A 3 -8.83 15.76 0.05
C ASP A 3 -7.40 15.39 0.50
N TYR A 4 -6.47 15.31 -0.44
CA TYR A 4 -5.06 14.99 -0.26
C TYR A 4 -4.15 15.99 -1.00
N GLN A 5 -2.85 15.98 -0.70
CA GLN A 5 -1.84 16.76 -1.39
C GLN A 5 -0.95 15.87 -2.27
N ILE A 6 -0.30 16.49 -3.27
CA ILE A 6 0.69 15.83 -4.13
C ILE A 6 2.06 16.43 -3.87
N PHE A 7 3.04 15.57 -3.63
CA PHE A 7 4.45 15.91 -3.71
C PHE A 7 5.00 15.53 -5.09
N GLU A 8 5.48 16.54 -5.81
CA GLU A 8 6.13 16.41 -7.11
C GLU A 8 7.58 15.97 -6.90
N ALA A 9 7.81 14.66 -6.79
CA ALA A 9 9.12 14.07 -6.51
C ALA A 9 10.11 14.19 -7.68
N GLY A 10 9.67 14.69 -8.83
CA GLY A 10 10.50 14.89 -10.01
C GLY A 10 10.98 13.57 -10.60
N ASP A 11 12.20 13.54 -11.11
CA ASP A 11 12.79 12.32 -11.66
C ASP A 11 13.34 11.44 -10.53
N VAL A 12 12.98 10.16 -10.53
CA VAL A 12 13.38 9.18 -9.51
C VAL A 12 14.09 8.03 -10.19
N VAL A 13 15.34 7.77 -9.78
CA VAL A 13 16.06 6.56 -10.16
C VAL A 13 15.56 5.42 -9.27
N LEU A 14 14.90 4.44 -9.88
CA LEU A 14 14.41 3.25 -9.20
C LEU A 14 15.57 2.30 -8.89
N GLN A 15 15.36 1.39 -7.96
CA GLN A 15 16.30 0.32 -7.63
C GLN A 15 16.66 -0.56 -8.83
N SER A 16 15.78 -0.64 -9.85
CA SER A 16 16.05 -1.31 -11.12
C SER A 16 17.06 -0.58 -12.02
N GLY A 17 17.47 0.64 -11.66
CA GLY A 17 18.28 1.53 -12.49
C GLY A 17 17.48 2.38 -13.49
N LEU A 18 16.18 2.10 -13.66
CA LEU A 18 15.29 2.89 -14.51
C LEU A 18 15.01 4.27 -13.88
N THR A 19 15.11 5.35 -14.65
CA THR A 19 14.64 6.67 -14.21
C THR A 19 13.16 6.85 -14.53
N TYR A 20 12.32 6.82 -13.51
CA TYR A 20 10.91 7.20 -13.64
C TYR A 20 10.77 8.72 -13.57
N ARG A 21 10.12 9.32 -14.57
CA ARG A 21 10.06 10.77 -14.75
C ARG A 21 8.82 11.37 -14.11
N LYS A 22 8.95 12.55 -13.52
CA LYS A 22 7.82 13.32 -12.94
C LYS A 22 6.97 12.47 -11.97
N ALA A 23 7.64 11.75 -11.07
CA ALA A 23 7.02 10.97 -10.02
C ALA A 23 6.16 11.86 -9.11
N LYS A 24 4.95 11.38 -8.80
CA LYS A 24 4.00 12.04 -7.93
C LYS A 24 3.65 11.15 -6.76
N LEU A 25 3.86 11.65 -5.55
CA LEU A 25 3.51 10.94 -4.32
C LEU A 25 2.37 11.67 -3.62
N ALA A 26 1.23 11.01 -3.49
CA ALA A 26 0.06 11.55 -2.82
C ALA A 26 0.12 11.28 -1.32
N TYR A 27 -0.21 12.29 -0.51
CA TYR A 27 -0.23 12.18 0.95
C TYR A 27 -1.34 13.01 1.57
N LYS A 28 -1.70 12.68 2.81
CA LYS A 28 -2.64 13.45 3.62
C LYS A 28 -2.12 13.58 5.04
N THR A 29 -2.27 14.76 5.62
CA THR A 29 -1.76 15.08 6.95
C THR A 29 -2.89 15.28 7.95
N HIS A 30 -2.66 14.85 9.20
CA HIS A 30 -3.57 15.08 10.33
C HIS A 30 -2.78 15.63 11.52
N GLY A 31 -3.39 16.56 12.25
CA GLY A 31 -2.74 17.23 13.37
C GLY A 31 -1.76 18.32 12.93
N THR A 32 -0.95 18.78 13.89
CA THR A 32 -0.03 19.91 13.70
C THR A 32 1.40 19.49 14.02
N LEU A 33 2.33 19.78 13.11
CA LEU A 33 3.76 19.57 13.33
C LEU A 33 4.26 20.56 14.38
N ASP A 34 4.92 20.06 15.42
CA ASP A 34 5.48 20.92 16.46
C ASP A 34 6.70 21.72 15.96
N ALA A 35 7.09 22.76 16.70
CA ALA A 35 8.21 23.63 16.32
C ALA A 35 9.56 22.89 16.25
N ALA A 36 9.72 21.81 17.03
CA ALA A 36 10.91 20.96 17.01
C ALA A 36 10.86 19.86 15.92
N LYS A 37 9.74 19.77 15.19
CA LYS A 37 9.41 18.73 14.21
C LYS A 37 9.56 17.31 14.75
N SER A 38 9.29 17.14 16.05
CA SER A 38 9.61 15.92 16.79
C SER A 38 8.45 14.93 16.92
N ASN A 39 7.23 15.37 16.60
CA ASN A 39 5.99 14.62 16.78
C ASN A 39 5.46 13.96 15.49
N ALA A 40 6.29 13.81 14.45
CA ALA A 40 5.88 13.25 13.16
C ALA A 40 5.70 11.72 13.20
N ILE A 41 4.54 11.23 12.73
CA ILE A 41 4.25 9.82 12.51
C ILE A 41 4.03 9.57 11.01
N VAL A 42 4.70 8.56 10.47
CA VAL A 42 4.49 8.11 9.09
C VAL A 42 3.53 6.93 9.10
N TYR A 43 2.49 6.98 8.28
CA TYR A 43 1.48 5.93 8.13
C TYR A 43 1.35 5.50 6.66
N PRO A 44 2.19 4.57 6.18
CA PRO A 44 2.13 4.12 4.80
C PRO A 44 0.91 3.22 4.51
N THR A 45 0.36 3.36 3.31
CA THR A 45 -0.78 2.54 2.83
C THR A 45 -0.44 1.05 2.65
N SER A 46 -1.44 0.20 2.85
CA SER A 46 -1.38 -1.27 2.67
C SER A 46 -1.85 -1.69 1.26
N TYR A 47 -1.85 -3.01 0.98
CA TYR A 47 -2.30 -3.55 -0.31
C TYR A 47 -3.76 -3.16 -0.62
N GLY A 48 -3.99 -2.51 -1.76
CA GLY A 48 -5.33 -2.09 -2.17
C GLY A 48 -5.90 -0.90 -1.39
N ALA A 49 -5.15 -0.35 -0.43
CA ALA A 49 -5.61 0.75 0.40
C ALA A 49 -5.14 2.12 -0.12
N GLN A 50 -5.99 3.11 0.06
CA GLN A 50 -5.73 4.53 -0.17
C GLN A 50 -5.87 5.28 1.15
N HIS A 51 -5.42 6.53 1.23
CA HIS A 51 -5.40 7.28 2.49
C HIS A 51 -6.75 7.28 3.22
N SER A 52 -7.86 7.44 2.49
CA SER A 52 -9.23 7.44 3.03
C SER A 52 -9.63 6.12 3.71
N ASP A 53 -9.02 5.00 3.33
CA ASP A 53 -9.26 3.69 3.96
C ASP A 53 -8.56 3.54 5.33
N LEU A 54 -7.62 4.44 5.65
CA LEU A 54 -6.76 4.36 6.83
C LEU A 54 -7.18 5.35 7.93
N GLU A 55 -7.89 6.41 7.56
CA GLU A 55 -8.19 7.56 8.45
C GLU A 55 -9.00 7.19 9.69
N TRP A 56 -9.80 6.13 9.62
CA TRP A 56 -10.63 5.67 10.74
C TRP A 56 -9.82 5.36 12.01
N LEU A 57 -8.52 5.09 11.88
CA LEU A 57 -7.63 4.83 13.03
C LEU A 57 -7.12 6.12 13.70
N ILE A 58 -7.29 7.28 13.06
CA ILE A 58 -6.83 8.58 13.54
C ILE A 58 -7.96 9.28 14.27
N ALA A 59 -7.85 9.44 15.59
CA ALA A 59 -8.82 10.18 16.39
C ALA A 59 -8.24 10.68 17.73
N PRO A 60 -8.78 11.79 18.29
CA PRO A 60 -8.39 12.26 19.61
C PRO A 60 -8.51 11.17 20.69
N GLY A 61 -7.49 11.02 21.52
CA GLY A 61 -7.45 10.02 22.59
C GLY A 61 -7.17 8.57 22.14
N ARG A 62 -6.99 8.30 20.84
CA ARG A 62 -6.56 6.98 20.33
C ARG A 62 -5.02 6.90 20.22
N ALA A 63 -4.51 5.77 19.73
CA ALA A 63 -3.07 5.58 19.54
C ALA A 63 -2.48 6.58 18.51
N LEU A 64 -3.19 6.79 17.39
CA LEU A 64 -2.85 7.80 16.39
C LEU A 64 -3.67 9.07 16.65
N ASP A 65 -3.27 9.82 17.69
CA ASP A 65 -3.95 11.02 18.16
C ASP A 65 -3.45 12.29 17.43
N PRO A 66 -4.28 12.93 16.56
CA PRO A 66 -3.88 14.13 15.83
C PRO A 66 -3.78 15.39 16.71
N THR A 67 -4.24 15.33 17.97
CA THR A 67 -4.03 16.44 18.92
C THR A 67 -2.62 16.44 19.52
N LYS A 68 -1.88 15.33 19.34
CA LYS A 68 -0.51 15.14 19.86
C LYS A 68 0.52 15.01 18.76
N TYR A 69 0.16 14.34 17.67
CA TYR A 69 1.08 13.96 16.61
C TYR A 69 0.71 14.61 15.27
N PHE A 70 1.74 14.86 14.47
CA PHE A 70 1.58 15.17 13.06
C PHE A 70 1.67 13.88 12.25
N ILE A 71 0.53 13.38 11.81
CA ILE A 71 0.41 12.07 11.16
C ILE A 71 0.34 12.27 9.65
N VAL A 72 1.24 11.63 8.91
CA VAL A 72 1.30 11.70 7.45
C VAL A 72 0.94 10.33 6.88
N ILE A 73 -0.26 10.22 6.32
CA ILE A 73 -0.67 9.05 5.54
C ILE A 73 -0.09 9.20 4.13
N ILE A 74 0.67 8.21 3.67
CA ILE A 74 1.31 8.27 2.35
C ILE A 74 0.81 7.12 1.46
N ASN A 75 0.25 7.50 0.30
CA ASN A 75 -0.18 6.59 -0.73
C ASN A 75 1.05 6.03 -1.46
N LYS A 76 1.22 4.70 -1.49
CA LYS A 76 2.37 4.10 -2.17
C LYS A 76 2.25 4.25 -3.69
N PHE A 77 3.38 4.22 -4.39
CA PHE A 77 3.39 4.11 -5.84
C PHE A 77 2.63 2.85 -6.29
N GLY A 78 1.81 2.98 -7.33
CA GLY A 78 0.96 1.91 -7.84
C GLY A 78 -0.37 1.70 -7.13
N ASN A 79 -0.78 2.53 -6.15
CA ASN A 79 -2.06 2.34 -5.44
C ASN A 79 -3.27 3.09 -6.04
N GLY A 80 -3.08 3.73 -7.20
CA GLY A 80 -4.08 4.51 -7.93
C GLY A 80 -4.17 5.99 -7.54
N VAL A 81 -3.54 6.42 -6.45
CA VAL A 81 -3.53 7.84 -6.02
C VAL A 81 -2.19 8.50 -6.33
N SER A 82 -1.09 7.90 -5.86
CA SER A 82 0.26 8.27 -6.31
C SER A 82 0.47 7.82 -7.76
N SER A 83 1.60 8.15 -8.39
CA SER A 83 1.94 7.61 -9.72
C SER A 83 1.70 6.11 -9.75
N SER A 84 0.87 5.67 -10.68
CA SER A 84 0.33 4.32 -10.77
C SER A 84 0.02 3.96 -12.23
N PRO A 85 -0.07 2.67 -12.58
CA PRO A 85 -0.45 2.25 -13.93
C PRO A 85 -1.70 2.94 -14.48
N SER A 86 -2.71 3.15 -13.64
CA SER A 86 -4.01 3.73 -14.03
C SER A 86 -4.00 5.24 -14.29
N ASN A 87 -2.99 5.98 -13.80
CA ASN A 87 -2.95 7.45 -13.84
C ASN A 87 -1.66 8.03 -14.45
N THR A 88 -0.73 7.15 -14.85
CA THR A 88 0.51 7.53 -15.54
C THR A 88 0.23 7.67 -17.03
N PRO A 89 0.73 8.72 -17.71
CA PRO A 89 0.60 8.84 -19.16
C PRO A 89 1.57 7.89 -19.91
N PRO A 90 1.28 7.53 -21.17
CA PRO A 90 2.22 6.83 -22.03
C PRO A 90 3.60 7.51 -22.11
N PRO A 91 4.70 6.75 -22.27
CA PRO A 91 4.75 5.33 -22.63
C PRO A 91 4.85 4.33 -21.46
N PHE A 92 4.78 4.82 -20.21
CA PHE A 92 4.93 4.01 -18.98
C PHE A 92 3.59 3.79 -18.26
N ASP A 93 2.47 3.84 -18.98
CA ASP A 93 1.14 3.58 -18.45
C ASP A 93 0.80 2.09 -18.43
N ARG A 94 -0.24 1.71 -17.69
CA ARG A 94 -0.85 0.38 -17.74
C ARG A 94 0.18 -0.76 -17.59
N GLY A 95 0.17 -1.75 -18.48
CA GLY A 95 1.10 -2.89 -18.47
C GLY A 95 2.58 -2.53 -18.68
N ARG A 96 2.92 -1.27 -18.99
CA ARG A 96 4.31 -0.78 -19.09
C ARG A 96 4.77 0.00 -17.86
N TYR A 97 3.91 0.17 -16.86
CA TYR A 97 4.30 0.82 -15.62
C TYR A 97 5.47 0.06 -14.98
N PRO A 98 6.57 0.75 -14.61
CA PRO A 98 7.75 0.07 -14.11
C PRO A 98 7.49 -0.49 -12.71
N HIS A 99 8.29 -1.49 -12.36
CA HIS A 99 8.24 -2.09 -11.05
C HIS A 99 8.92 -1.22 -10.00
N PHE A 100 8.13 -0.73 -9.04
CA PHE A 100 8.62 -0.02 -7.85
C PHE A 100 8.81 -0.99 -6.69
N THR A 101 9.95 -0.90 -6.00
CA THR A 101 10.24 -1.66 -4.78
C THR A 101 9.80 -0.92 -3.52
N MET A 102 9.86 -1.59 -2.36
CA MET A 102 9.64 -0.92 -1.07
C MET A 102 10.70 0.16 -0.81
N THR A 103 11.95 -0.08 -1.24
CA THR A 103 13.05 0.89 -1.15
C THR A 103 12.75 2.15 -1.93
N ASP A 104 12.23 2.03 -3.17
CA ASP A 104 11.84 3.19 -3.97
C ASP A 104 10.75 4.02 -3.28
N ASN A 105 9.73 3.34 -2.74
CA ASN A 105 8.65 4.01 -2.00
C ASN A 105 9.20 4.75 -0.78
N VAL A 106 9.98 4.09 0.08
CA VAL A 106 10.48 4.65 1.33
C VAL A 106 11.47 5.79 1.10
N ARG A 107 12.34 5.71 0.07
CA ARG A 107 13.25 6.80 -0.30
C ARG A 107 12.48 8.07 -0.69
N VAL A 108 11.42 7.95 -1.50
CA VAL A 108 10.62 9.13 -1.89
C VAL A 108 9.74 9.63 -0.74
N GLN A 109 9.24 8.74 0.14
CA GLN A 109 8.55 9.17 1.37
C GLN A 109 9.48 9.98 2.27
N GLN A 110 10.74 9.58 2.43
CA GLN A 110 11.72 10.33 3.19
C GLN A 110 11.99 11.70 2.57
N ARG A 111 12.14 11.76 1.24
CA ARG A 111 12.24 13.04 0.51
C ARG A 111 11.04 13.95 0.75
N LEU A 112 9.82 13.44 0.64
CA LEU A 112 8.60 14.19 0.96
C LEU A 112 8.70 14.82 2.36
N LEU A 113 9.06 14.04 3.39
CA LEU A 113 9.12 14.53 4.76
C LEU A 113 10.18 15.62 4.95
N ALA A 114 11.35 15.47 4.33
CA ALA A 114 12.43 16.43 4.42
C ALA A 114 12.17 17.70 3.59
N GLU A 115 11.77 17.55 2.33
CA GLU A 115 11.62 18.67 1.39
C GLU A 115 10.37 19.52 1.69
N VAL A 116 9.26 18.91 2.09
CA VAL A 116 8.00 19.62 2.32
C VAL A 116 7.85 20.11 3.76
N PHE A 117 8.23 19.27 4.73
CA PHE A 117 8.01 19.57 6.15
C PHE A 117 9.31 19.87 6.90
N GLY A 118 10.48 19.61 6.31
CA GLY A 118 11.78 19.69 6.99
C GLY A 118 11.88 18.74 8.18
N ILE A 119 11.22 17.58 8.10
CA ILE A 119 11.28 16.53 9.11
C ILE A 119 12.50 15.64 8.81
N GLU A 120 13.49 15.65 9.69
CA GLU A 120 14.69 14.83 9.56
C GLU A 120 14.59 13.49 10.30
N ARG A 121 13.81 13.46 11.38
CA ARG A 121 13.59 12.28 12.22
C ARG A 121 12.10 12.08 12.48
N VAL A 122 11.63 10.85 12.34
CA VAL A 122 10.23 10.49 12.59
C VAL A 122 10.09 9.80 13.95
N LYS A 123 9.03 10.17 14.68
CA LYS A 123 8.72 9.63 16.00
C LYS A 123 8.34 8.15 15.93
N LEU A 124 7.58 7.80 14.90
CA LEU A 124 7.06 6.46 14.66
C LEU A 124 6.80 6.25 13.17
N VAL A 125 7.14 5.07 12.66
CA VAL A 125 6.56 4.54 11.43
C VAL A 125 5.59 3.42 11.79
N TYR A 126 4.30 3.65 11.59
CA TYR A 126 3.24 2.69 11.85
C TYR A 126 2.70 2.16 10.52
N GLY A 127 2.46 0.86 10.42
CA GLY A 127 1.79 0.33 9.24
C GLY A 127 1.30 -1.10 9.39
N PHE A 128 0.26 -1.42 8.64
CA PHE A 128 -0.36 -2.74 8.59
C PHE A 128 -0.06 -3.42 7.24
N SER A 129 0.24 -4.73 7.23
CA SER A 129 0.51 -5.50 5.99
C SER A 129 1.63 -4.88 5.16
N MET A 130 1.41 -4.45 3.92
CA MET A 130 2.42 -3.73 3.13
C MET A 130 2.87 -2.41 3.77
N GLY A 131 2.06 -1.79 4.64
CA GLY A 131 2.49 -0.67 5.48
C GLY A 131 3.54 -1.09 6.51
N ALA A 132 3.43 -2.31 7.07
CA ALA A 132 4.43 -2.87 7.97
C ALA A 132 5.74 -3.19 7.22
N GLN A 133 5.65 -3.68 5.98
CA GLN A 133 6.83 -3.87 5.14
C GLN A 133 7.58 -2.55 4.92
N GLN A 134 6.86 -1.47 4.64
CA GLN A 134 7.44 -0.12 4.55
C GLN A 134 8.04 0.34 5.88
N ALA A 135 7.42 0.05 7.03
CA ALA A 135 7.98 0.38 8.35
C ALA A 135 9.33 -0.32 8.59
N PHE A 136 9.45 -1.61 8.22
CA PHE A 136 10.74 -2.30 8.27
C PHE A 136 11.78 -1.67 7.34
N HIS A 137 11.40 -1.31 6.11
CA HIS A 137 12.31 -0.65 5.16
C HIS A 137 12.72 0.75 5.62
N TRP A 138 11.85 1.51 6.27
CA TRP A 138 12.19 2.78 6.89
C TRP A 138 13.32 2.64 7.92
N CYS A 139 13.19 1.67 8.83
CA CYS A 139 14.19 1.42 9.85
C CYS A 139 15.50 0.90 9.26
N ALA A 140 15.44 0.02 8.25
CA ALA A 140 16.63 -0.51 7.58
C ALA A 140 17.38 0.57 6.79
N LEU A 141 16.66 1.40 6.01
CA LEU A 141 17.26 2.40 5.13
C LEU A 141 17.71 3.66 5.86
N PHE A 142 17.02 4.04 6.94
CA PHE A 142 17.25 5.28 7.67
C PHE A 142 17.27 5.07 9.20
N PRO A 143 18.16 4.22 9.73
CA PRO A 143 18.13 3.81 11.15
C PRO A 143 18.22 5.00 12.12
N GLU A 144 19.05 6.00 11.80
CA GLU A 144 19.20 7.20 12.63
C GLU A 144 18.02 8.18 12.55
N ARG A 145 17.15 8.03 11.53
CA ARG A 145 16.00 8.91 11.28
C ARG A 145 14.69 8.34 11.79
N VAL A 146 14.68 7.13 12.35
CA VAL A 146 13.46 6.47 12.83
C VAL A 146 13.59 6.16 14.31
N GLU A 147 12.80 6.81 15.16
CA GLU A 147 12.86 6.57 16.61
C GLU A 147 12.16 5.26 17.01
N ARG A 148 11.03 4.93 16.35
CA ARG A 148 10.24 3.71 16.61
C ARG A 148 9.59 3.20 15.34
N ILE A 149 9.34 1.89 15.31
CA ILE A 149 8.44 1.27 14.32
C ILE A 149 7.36 0.46 15.03
N ALA A 150 6.18 0.40 14.40
CA ALA A 150 5.08 -0.48 14.80
C ALA A 150 4.57 -1.25 13.56
N PRO A 151 5.29 -2.31 13.15
CA PRO A 151 4.91 -3.14 12.01
C PRO A 151 3.84 -4.17 12.43
N ILE A 152 2.61 -4.00 11.93
CA ILE A 152 1.48 -4.88 12.26
C ILE A 152 1.18 -5.84 11.10
N CYS A 153 1.12 -7.15 11.37
CA CYS A 153 0.74 -8.17 10.38
C CYS A 153 1.53 -8.10 9.05
N GLY A 154 2.84 -7.89 9.12
CA GLY A 154 3.74 -7.94 7.96
C GLY A 154 5.12 -8.44 8.33
N SER A 155 5.98 -8.61 7.34
CA SER A 155 7.35 -9.12 7.50
C SER A 155 8.36 -8.19 6.84
N ALA A 156 9.61 -8.25 7.29
CA ALA A 156 10.71 -7.48 6.69
C ALA A 156 11.14 -8.04 5.31
N LYS A 157 10.89 -9.32 5.09
CA LYS A 157 11.12 -10.03 3.81
C LYS A 157 9.92 -10.91 3.50
N THR A 158 9.46 -10.88 2.25
CA THR A 158 8.38 -11.76 1.80
C THR A 158 8.86 -13.21 1.81
N SER A 159 8.14 -14.08 2.53
CA SER A 159 8.51 -15.49 2.65
C SER A 159 8.15 -16.26 1.37
N PRO A 160 8.81 -17.41 1.09
CA PRO A 160 8.43 -18.25 -0.05
C PRO A 160 6.95 -18.67 -0.03
N HIS A 161 6.41 -18.96 1.16
CA HIS A 161 5.00 -19.31 1.31
C HIS A 161 4.07 -18.14 0.96
N ASN A 162 4.39 -16.92 1.41
CA ASN A 162 3.62 -15.73 1.04
C ASN A 162 3.75 -15.45 -0.47
N PHE A 163 4.92 -15.66 -1.06
CA PHE A 163 5.12 -15.50 -2.51
C PHE A 163 4.20 -16.43 -3.31
N VAL A 164 4.11 -17.71 -2.94
CA VAL A 164 3.22 -18.69 -3.59
C VAL A 164 1.75 -18.29 -3.47
N PHE A 165 1.32 -17.80 -2.29
CA PHE A 165 -0.02 -17.24 -2.14
C PHE A 165 -0.28 -16.07 -3.13
N LEU A 166 0.69 -15.16 -3.26
CA LEU A 166 0.57 -14.02 -4.18
C LEU A 166 0.54 -14.44 -5.65
N GLU A 167 1.29 -15.49 -6.02
CA GLU A 167 1.19 -16.09 -7.36
C GLU A 167 -0.23 -16.60 -7.63
N GLY A 168 -0.89 -17.24 -6.66
CA GLY A 168 -2.28 -17.68 -6.80
C GLY A 168 -3.25 -16.52 -7.01
N VAL A 169 -3.11 -15.44 -6.23
CA VAL A 169 -3.90 -14.20 -6.37
C VAL A 169 -3.69 -13.55 -7.74
N LYS A 170 -2.43 -13.44 -8.17
CA LYS A 170 -2.05 -12.88 -9.48
C LYS A 170 -2.60 -13.72 -10.63
N ALA A 171 -2.43 -15.05 -10.57
CA ALA A 171 -2.92 -15.97 -11.58
C ALA A 171 -4.44 -15.90 -11.72
N ALA A 172 -5.17 -15.81 -10.61
CA ALA A 172 -6.63 -15.69 -10.63
C ALA A 172 -7.11 -14.41 -11.33
N LEU A 173 -6.45 -13.26 -11.08
CA LEU A 173 -6.79 -11.99 -11.72
C LEU A 173 -6.44 -12.00 -13.22
N THR A 174 -5.25 -12.48 -13.56
CA THR A 174 -4.70 -12.42 -14.93
C THR A 174 -5.22 -13.52 -15.87
N ALA A 175 -5.86 -14.57 -15.33
CA ALA A 175 -6.53 -15.60 -16.13
C ALA A 175 -7.82 -15.12 -16.80
N ASP A 176 -8.36 -13.96 -16.40
CA ASP A 176 -9.49 -13.35 -17.10
C ASP A 176 -9.03 -12.84 -18.46
N SER A 177 -9.62 -13.35 -19.54
CA SER A 177 -9.31 -12.92 -20.92
C SER A 177 -9.50 -11.42 -21.15
N ALA A 178 -10.31 -10.75 -20.32
CA ALA A 178 -10.47 -9.30 -20.38
C ALA A 178 -9.20 -8.54 -19.95
N TRP A 179 -8.28 -9.13 -19.18
CA TRP A 179 -7.08 -8.47 -18.67
C TRP A 179 -6.11 -8.01 -19.78
N GLN A 180 -6.03 -8.74 -20.90
CA GLN A 180 -5.24 -8.35 -22.09
C GLN A 180 -3.82 -7.84 -21.77
N ASP A 181 -3.07 -8.56 -20.93
CA ASP A 181 -1.71 -8.19 -20.52
C ASP A 181 -1.57 -6.76 -19.95
N GLY A 182 -2.60 -6.31 -19.24
CA GLY A 182 -2.68 -4.98 -18.66
C GLY A 182 -3.18 -3.90 -19.63
N TRP A 183 -3.50 -4.23 -20.87
CA TRP A 183 -4.03 -3.30 -21.89
C TRP A 183 -5.55 -3.31 -21.99
N PHE A 184 -6.22 -3.81 -20.96
CA PHE A 184 -7.65 -3.99 -20.94
C PHE A 184 -8.44 -2.67 -21.18
N PRO A 185 -9.45 -2.68 -22.06
CA PRO A 185 -10.34 -1.53 -22.25
C PRO A 185 -11.41 -1.44 -21.14
N VAL A 186 -11.66 -2.55 -20.44
CA VAL A 186 -12.59 -2.68 -19.32
C VAL A 186 -11.97 -3.54 -18.24
N GLN A 187 -12.31 -3.32 -16.98
CA GLN A 187 -11.73 -4.08 -15.88
C GLN A 187 -12.00 -5.59 -16.00
N PRO A 188 -11.02 -6.47 -15.67
CA PRO A 188 -11.17 -7.93 -15.67
C PRO A 188 -12.07 -8.40 -14.51
N THR A 189 -13.37 -8.31 -14.75
CA THR A 189 -14.40 -8.45 -13.72
C THR A 189 -14.47 -9.86 -13.14
N ARG A 190 -14.24 -10.91 -13.93
CA ARG A 190 -14.19 -12.30 -13.45
C ARG A 190 -12.87 -12.56 -12.72
N GLY A 191 -11.79 -11.94 -13.19
CA GLY A 191 -10.49 -11.97 -12.55
C GLY A 191 -10.55 -11.44 -11.11
N PHE A 192 -11.23 -10.32 -10.89
CA PHE A 192 -11.45 -9.80 -9.53
C PHE A 192 -12.24 -10.76 -8.62
N GLN A 193 -13.24 -11.47 -9.17
CA GLN A 193 -14.01 -12.43 -8.37
C GLN A 193 -13.13 -13.59 -7.95
N ALA A 194 -12.43 -14.19 -8.92
CA ALA A 194 -11.52 -15.28 -8.68
C ALA A 194 -10.43 -14.89 -7.67
N MET A 195 -9.82 -13.70 -7.85
CA MET A 195 -8.87 -13.12 -6.91
C MET A 195 -9.46 -12.99 -5.51
N GLY A 196 -10.68 -12.43 -5.38
CA GLY A 196 -11.35 -12.28 -4.09
C GLY A 196 -11.58 -13.63 -3.39
N ARG A 197 -12.00 -14.65 -4.15
CA ARG A 197 -12.20 -16.01 -3.64
C ARG A 197 -10.90 -16.66 -3.17
N VAL A 198 -9.82 -16.51 -3.94
CA VAL A 198 -8.50 -16.97 -3.53
C VAL A 198 -8.09 -16.27 -2.25
N TYR A 199 -8.17 -14.94 -2.19
CA TYR A 199 -7.72 -14.18 -1.02
C TYR A 199 -8.52 -14.53 0.25
N ALA A 200 -9.84 -14.75 0.13
CA ALA A 200 -10.71 -15.05 1.27
C ALA A 200 -10.19 -16.21 2.14
N GLY A 201 -9.75 -17.31 1.52
CA GLY A 201 -9.23 -18.47 2.24
C GLY A 201 -7.94 -18.21 3.02
N TRP A 202 -7.21 -17.14 2.69
CA TRP A 202 -5.91 -16.79 3.28
C TRP A 202 -5.97 -15.57 4.19
N GLY A 203 -6.90 -14.66 3.95
CA GLY A 203 -7.00 -13.38 4.66
C GLY A 203 -7.57 -13.50 6.07
N LEU A 204 -8.24 -14.61 6.38
CA LEU A 204 -8.87 -14.88 7.67
C LEU A 204 -8.46 -16.26 8.19
N SER A 205 -8.89 -16.58 9.41
CA SER A 205 -8.56 -17.86 10.04
C SER A 205 -9.60 -18.94 9.73
N GLN A 206 -9.21 -20.21 9.83
CA GLN A 206 -10.17 -21.32 9.80
C GLN A 206 -11.26 -21.17 10.87
N ALA A 207 -10.91 -20.64 12.05
CA ALA A 207 -11.86 -20.39 13.13
C ALA A 207 -12.93 -19.37 12.75
N PHE A 208 -12.55 -18.28 12.04
CA PHE A 208 -13.51 -17.28 11.54
C PHE A 208 -14.62 -17.92 10.71
N TYR A 209 -14.26 -18.84 9.82
CA TYR A 209 -15.21 -19.52 8.94
C TYR A 209 -16.03 -20.58 9.67
N ARG A 210 -15.38 -21.42 10.49
CA ARG A 210 -16.02 -22.51 11.24
C ARG A 210 -17.03 -22.01 12.28
N GLU A 211 -16.73 -20.87 12.91
CA GLU A 211 -17.60 -20.26 13.93
C GLU A 211 -18.59 -19.24 13.34
N GLU A 212 -18.65 -19.15 12.01
CA GLU A 212 -19.53 -18.26 11.27
C GLU A 212 -19.47 -16.80 11.74
N VAL A 213 -18.28 -16.31 12.06
CA VAL A 213 -18.07 -14.94 12.57
C VAL A 213 -18.59 -13.89 11.57
N TRP A 214 -18.57 -14.21 10.27
CA TRP A 214 -19.18 -13.40 9.21
C TRP A 214 -20.68 -13.08 9.45
N ARG A 215 -21.44 -13.94 10.15
CA ARG A 215 -22.83 -13.61 10.55
C ARG A 215 -22.89 -12.47 11.54
N ARG A 216 -21.96 -12.44 12.49
CA ARG A 216 -21.91 -11.43 13.56
C ARG A 216 -21.54 -10.04 13.05
N ILE A 217 -20.89 -9.97 11.90
CA ILE A 217 -20.52 -8.72 11.24
C ILE A 217 -21.49 -8.34 10.10
N GLY A 218 -22.68 -8.95 10.07
CA GLY A 218 -23.81 -8.47 9.27
C GLY A 218 -24.09 -9.22 7.97
N PHE A 219 -23.38 -10.30 7.65
CA PHE A 219 -23.64 -11.08 6.43
C PHE A 219 -24.63 -12.23 6.67
N SER A 220 -25.55 -12.40 5.74
CA SER A 220 -26.66 -13.36 5.83
C SER A 220 -26.25 -14.80 5.50
N SER A 221 -25.19 -14.97 4.70
CA SER A 221 -24.63 -16.26 4.30
C SER A 221 -23.13 -16.15 4.01
N LEU A 222 -22.45 -17.30 3.89
CA LEU A 222 -21.05 -17.32 3.46
C LEU A 222 -20.90 -16.71 2.06
N GLU A 223 -21.84 -16.96 1.16
CA GLU A 223 -21.81 -16.41 -0.20
C GLU A 223 -21.98 -14.89 -0.20
N ASP A 224 -22.91 -14.37 0.60
CA ASP A 224 -23.09 -12.93 0.82
C ASP A 224 -21.80 -12.29 1.35
N PHE A 225 -21.11 -12.92 2.29
CA PHE A 225 -19.81 -12.45 2.76
C PHE A 225 -18.73 -12.45 1.66
N LEU A 226 -18.63 -13.52 0.89
CA LEU A 226 -17.60 -13.63 -0.17
C LEU A 226 -17.84 -12.60 -1.28
N VAL A 227 -19.08 -12.40 -1.72
CA VAL A 227 -19.43 -11.42 -2.76
C VAL A 227 -19.36 -9.98 -2.23
N GLY A 228 -20.05 -9.71 -1.12
CA GLY A 228 -20.21 -8.37 -0.57
C GLY A 228 -18.96 -7.81 0.09
N SER A 229 -18.06 -8.68 0.58
CA SER A 229 -16.79 -8.27 1.17
C SER A 229 -15.62 -8.50 0.21
N TRP A 230 -15.27 -9.76 -0.08
CA TRP A 230 -14.02 -10.08 -0.76
C TRP A 230 -13.99 -9.68 -2.24
N GLU A 231 -15.03 -10.02 -3.00
CA GLU A 231 -15.09 -9.63 -4.42
C GLU A 231 -15.24 -8.10 -4.57
N ALA A 232 -16.11 -7.49 -3.77
CA ALA A 232 -16.34 -6.05 -3.80
C ALA A 232 -15.09 -5.23 -3.43
N ASN A 233 -14.31 -5.68 -2.44
CA ASN A 233 -13.16 -4.94 -1.92
C ASN A 233 -12.01 -4.80 -2.93
N PHE A 234 -11.81 -5.75 -3.85
CA PHE A 234 -10.78 -5.58 -4.89
C PHE A 234 -11.30 -4.81 -6.11
N ARG A 235 -12.59 -4.94 -6.43
CA ARG A 235 -13.23 -4.25 -7.57
C ARG A 235 -13.26 -2.72 -7.45
N ARG A 236 -13.09 -2.17 -6.25
CA ARG A 236 -12.97 -0.72 -6.03
C ARG A 236 -11.63 -0.14 -6.48
N ARG A 237 -10.71 -0.96 -7.01
CA ARG A 237 -9.37 -0.59 -7.46
C ARG A 237 -9.15 -1.05 -8.90
N ASP A 238 -8.19 -0.44 -9.58
CA ASP A 238 -7.77 -0.86 -10.92
C ASP A 238 -6.93 -2.15 -10.86
N ALA A 239 -7.11 -3.04 -11.84
CA ALA A 239 -6.41 -4.31 -11.87
C ALA A 239 -4.88 -4.17 -12.03
N ASN A 240 -4.40 -3.22 -12.85
CA ASN A 240 -2.97 -2.98 -12.98
C ASN A 240 -2.38 -2.38 -11.70
N ASP A 241 -3.11 -1.50 -11.02
CA ASP A 241 -2.67 -0.94 -9.73
C ASP A 241 -2.50 -2.04 -8.67
N LEU A 242 -3.48 -2.96 -8.56
CA LEU A 242 -3.36 -4.13 -7.69
C LEU A 242 -2.15 -4.99 -8.06
N LEU A 243 -1.94 -5.29 -9.35
CA LEU A 243 -0.79 -6.07 -9.81
C LEU A 243 0.56 -5.38 -9.54
N ALA A 244 0.63 -4.05 -9.69
CA ALA A 244 1.82 -3.28 -9.38
C ALA A 244 2.15 -3.35 -7.89
N MET A 245 1.14 -3.20 -7.02
CA MET A 245 1.33 -3.37 -5.57
C MET A 245 1.69 -4.81 -5.19
N LEU A 246 1.07 -5.80 -5.83
CA LEU A 246 1.35 -7.22 -5.60
C LEU A 246 2.80 -7.54 -5.96
N TRP A 247 3.30 -7.01 -7.07
CA TRP A 247 4.71 -7.13 -7.44
C TRP A 247 5.61 -6.49 -6.37
N THR A 248 5.30 -5.27 -5.89
CA THR A 248 6.08 -4.63 -4.80
C THR A 248 6.10 -5.51 -3.55
N TRP A 249 4.95 -6.11 -3.19
CA TRP A 249 4.85 -7.02 -2.04
C TRP A 249 5.73 -8.25 -2.25
N GLN A 250 5.65 -8.93 -3.39
CA GLN A 250 6.44 -10.11 -3.70
C GLN A 250 7.95 -9.90 -3.54
N HIS A 251 8.42 -8.70 -3.89
CA HIS A 251 9.84 -8.34 -3.89
C HIS A 251 10.27 -7.51 -2.66
N ALA A 252 9.43 -7.42 -1.63
CA ALA A 252 9.81 -6.76 -0.39
C ALA A 252 10.88 -7.58 0.34
N ASP A 253 12.07 -7.01 0.47
CA ASP A 253 13.22 -7.63 1.12
C ASP A 253 14.17 -6.54 1.63
N ILE A 254 14.21 -6.35 2.96
CA ILE A 254 15.14 -5.38 3.55
C ILE A 254 16.62 -5.72 3.33
N SER A 255 16.98 -6.93 2.93
CA SER A 255 18.37 -7.28 2.58
C SER A 255 18.73 -6.96 1.13
N ALA A 256 17.74 -6.68 0.28
CA ALA A 256 17.95 -6.24 -1.09
C ALA A 256 18.04 -4.71 -1.13
N ASN A 257 19.09 -4.14 -0.55
CA ASN A 257 19.40 -2.71 -0.66
C ASN A 257 20.93 -2.48 -0.64
N GLU A 258 21.37 -1.23 -0.79
CA GLU A 258 22.79 -0.87 -0.96
C GLU A 258 23.60 -0.82 0.35
N LEU A 259 22.96 -1.03 1.51
CA LEU A 259 23.57 -1.02 2.84
C LEU A 259 24.30 -2.33 3.17
#